data_AF-A0A3D5HIT2-F1
#
_entry.id   AF-A0A3D5HIT2-F1
#
_cell.length_a   1.000
_cell.length_b   1.000
_cell.length_c   1.000
_cell.angle_alpha   90.00
_cell.angle_beta   90.00
_cell.angle_gamma   90.00
#
_symmetry.space_group_name_H-M   'P 1'
#
loop_
_entity.id
_entity.type
_entity.pdbx_description
1 polymer ?
#
loop_
_entity_poly.entity_id
_entity_poly.type
_entity_poly.pdbx_seq_one_letter_code
_entity_poly.pdbx_strand_id
1 'polypeptide(L)'
;MFRKTLLTFLLCSFFASNVIAQEAEAPAKDEPLTLQQLLERVKEGRVTDNSANKKRERQFINERNKRKSMLDNVNRKIGIEEARSERLEATFNANELQLAELEGLLNERLGVFGELFGVVRQVSGETSAQVGSSIISGEITGRLPALDELAKSKGLPKIKELEGLWYALQLEMTAQGEVKTFTGQIVAPDGIAGAAEITRVGPFTAISDNRFLRYAG
;
A
#
# COMPACT_ATOMS: atom_id res chain seq x y z
N MET A 1 21.42 -8.07 0.87
CA MET A 1 21.40 -7.24 -0.36
C MET A 1 22.62 -6.31 -0.34
N PHE A 2 23.48 -6.49 -1.33
CA PHE A 2 24.70 -5.76 -1.73
C PHE A 2 25.27 -4.65 -0.83
N ARG A 3 26.46 -4.92 -0.27
CA ARG A 3 27.36 -3.93 0.33
C ARG A 3 28.54 -3.67 -0.63
N LYS A 4 28.57 -2.43 -1.13
CA LYS A 4 29.74 -1.54 -1.29
C LYS A 4 30.89 -1.95 -2.24
N THR A 5 30.81 -1.36 -3.43
CA THR A 5 31.94 -0.83 -4.21
C THR A 5 32.34 0.57 -3.68
N LEU A 6 33.63 0.80 -3.42
CA LEU A 6 34.31 2.12 -3.40
C LEU A 6 35.82 1.84 -3.19
N LEU A 7 36.65 1.69 -4.22
CA LEU A 7 37.25 2.73 -5.07
C LEU A 7 37.93 3.87 -4.28
N THR A 8 39.16 3.57 -3.84
CA THR A 8 40.38 4.39 -3.95
C THR A 8 40.25 5.88 -4.32
N PHE A 9 40.78 6.77 -3.47
CA PHE A 9 41.77 7.80 -3.85
C PHE A 9 42.42 8.46 -2.62
N LEU A 10 43.76 8.39 -2.56
CA LEU A 10 44.72 9.46 -2.20
C LEU A 10 44.76 10.06 -0.78
N LEU A 11 45.81 9.76 0.00
CA LEU A 11 46.88 10.71 0.43
C LEU A 11 47.85 10.01 1.41
N CYS A 12 48.95 9.42 0.91
CA CYS A 12 50.09 9.02 1.74
C CYS A 12 51.17 10.10 1.64
N SER A 13 51.38 10.80 2.75
CA SER A 13 52.63 11.46 3.09
C SER A 13 53.68 10.38 3.37
N PHE A 14 54.80 10.41 2.67
CA PHE A 14 56.03 9.78 3.16
C PHE A 14 57.24 10.64 2.83
N PHE A 15 57.97 10.97 3.89
CA PHE A 15 59.23 11.68 3.92
C PHE A 15 60.29 11.00 3.05
N ALA A 16 60.98 11.77 2.21
CA ALA A 16 62.31 11.42 1.72
C ALA A 16 63.13 12.70 1.56
N SER A 17 64.02 12.91 2.52
CA SER A 17 65.14 13.83 2.51
C SER A 17 66.01 13.64 1.27
N ASN A 18 66.24 14.70 0.51
CA ASN A 18 67.44 14.86 -0.31
C ASN A 18 67.99 16.27 -0.11
N VAL A 19 69.10 16.33 0.62
CA VAL A 19 70.02 17.45 0.69
C VAL A 19 70.80 17.47 -0.62
N ILE A 20 70.61 18.51 -1.42
CA ILE A 20 71.55 18.92 -2.46
C ILE A 20 71.91 20.36 -2.15
N ALA A 21 73.15 20.52 -1.70
CA ALA A 21 73.80 21.81 -1.58
C ALA A 21 74.04 22.36 -2.99
N GLN A 22 73.49 23.54 -3.26
CA GLN A 22 73.84 24.34 -4.44
C GLN A 22 74.30 25.71 -3.93
N GLU A 23 75.61 25.86 -3.92
CA GLU A 23 76.35 27.09 -3.71
C GLU A 23 76.21 27.95 -4.96
N ALA A 24 75.63 29.14 -4.83
CA ALA A 24 75.65 30.19 -5.85
C ALA A 24 75.89 31.54 -5.14
N GLU A 25 77.07 32.08 -5.36
CA GLU A 25 77.55 33.36 -4.86
C GLU A 25 76.72 34.55 -5.38
N ALA A 26 76.37 35.48 -4.48
CA ALA A 26 76.69 36.90 -4.63
C ALA A 26 76.30 37.66 -3.34
N PRO A 27 77.24 38.26 -2.60
CA PRO A 27 76.90 39.20 -1.55
C PRO A 27 76.39 40.49 -2.20
N ALA A 28 75.15 40.87 -1.89
CA ALA A 28 74.71 42.24 -2.09
C ALA A 28 75.63 43.16 -1.27
N LYS A 29 76.10 44.25 -1.88
CA LYS A 29 76.88 45.30 -1.21
C LYS A 29 76.04 45.93 -0.09
N ASP A 30 76.33 45.59 1.16
CA ASP A 30 75.85 46.34 2.31
C ASP A 30 76.69 47.61 2.45
N GLU A 31 76.13 48.76 2.04
CA GLU A 31 76.61 50.07 2.51
C GLU A 31 76.49 50.12 4.05
N PRO A 32 77.46 50.70 4.79
CA PRO A 32 77.35 50.81 6.23
C PRO A 32 76.24 51.81 6.58
N LEU A 33 75.05 51.29 6.91
CA LEU A 33 73.97 52.09 7.44
C LEU A 33 74.45 52.85 8.69
N THR A 34 74.25 54.16 8.70
CA THR A 34 74.48 54.96 9.91
C THR A 34 73.49 54.55 11.01
N LEU A 35 73.90 54.63 12.28
CA LEU A 35 73.04 54.32 13.44
C LEU A 35 71.70 55.05 13.42
N GLN A 36 71.65 56.26 12.85
CA GLN A 36 70.44 57.06 12.67
C GLN A 36 69.53 56.51 11.57
N GLN A 37 70.09 56.04 10.44
CA GLN A 37 69.31 55.39 9.37
C GLN A 37 68.72 54.04 9.83
N LEU A 38 69.42 53.29 10.70
CA LEU A 38 68.90 52.09 11.34
C LEU A 38 67.73 52.38 12.29
N LEU A 39 67.84 53.43 13.11
CA LEU A 39 66.76 53.85 14.01
C LEU A 39 65.50 54.25 13.25
N GLU A 40 65.64 54.97 12.14
CA GLU A 40 64.51 55.38 11.29
C GLU A 40 63.84 54.15 10.66
N ARG A 41 64.63 53.21 10.11
CA ARG A 41 64.12 51.94 9.56
C ARG A 41 63.38 51.09 10.60
N VAL A 42 63.87 51.06 11.84
CA VAL A 42 63.21 50.34 12.94
C VAL A 42 61.91 51.03 13.35
N LYS A 43 61.86 52.37 13.37
CA LYS A 43 60.61 53.11 13.63
C LYS A 43 59.57 52.86 12.53
N GLU A 44 59.97 52.98 11.26
CA GLU A 44 59.09 52.71 10.12
C GLU A 44 58.61 51.25 10.13
N GLY A 45 59.53 50.30 10.32
CA GLY A 45 59.24 48.87 10.45
C GLY A 45 58.24 48.58 11.58
N ARG A 46 58.40 49.20 12.75
CA ARG A 46 57.46 49.06 13.87
C ARG A 46 56.08 49.60 13.56
N VAL A 47 55.97 50.72 12.84
CA VAL A 47 54.66 51.29 12.45
C VAL A 47 53.98 50.39 11.42
N THR A 48 54.71 49.93 10.40
CA THR A 48 54.18 49.01 9.39
C THR A 48 53.75 47.68 10.00
N ASP A 49 54.56 47.10 10.89
CA ASP A 49 54.26 45.83 11.57
C ASP A 49 53.04 45.96 12.47
N ASN A 50 52.91 47.06 13.21
CA ASN A 50 51.74 47.30 14.07
C ASN A 50 50.46 47.40 13.24
N SER A 51 50.51 48.08 12.09
CA SER A 51 49.36 48.16 11.18
C SER A 51 48.97 46.79 10.59
N ALA A 52 49.96 45.98 10.20
CA ALA A 52 49.76 44.64 9.68
C ALA A 52 49.22 43.69 10.75
N ASN A 53 49.72 43.79 11.99
CA ASN A 53 49.25 43.02 13.14
C ASN A 53 47.79 43.35 13.47
N LYS A 54 47.42 44.64 13.54
CA LYS A 54 46.03 45.07 13.72
C LYS A 54 45.11 44.60 12.59
N LYS A 55 45.61 44.47 11.35
CA LYS A 55 44.83 43.88 10.25
C LYS A 55 44.61 42.39 10.45
N ARG A 56 45.66 41.63 10.81
CA ARG A 56 45.57 40.19 11.09
C ARG A 56 44.64 39.88 12.27
N GLU A 57 44.73 40.66 13.34
CA GLU A 57 43.86 40.50 14.52
C GLU A 57 42.39 40.73 14.17
N ARG A 58 42.08 41.80 13.41
CA ARG A 58 40.72 42.04 12.91
C ARG A 58 40.23 40.91 12.01
N GLN A 59 41.06 40.42 11.11
CA GLN A 59 40.73 39.27 10.25
C GLN A 59 40.43 38.03 11.09
N PHE A 60 41.27 37.72 12.08
CA PHE A 60 41.09 36.57 12.97
C PHE A 60 39.77 36.66 13.76
N ILE A 61 39.46 37.82 14.35
CA ILE A 61 38.20 38.03 15.08
C ILE A 61 36.99 37.85 14.14
N ASN A 62 37.06 38.42 12.93
CA ASN A 62 36.00 38.28 11.93
C ASN A 62 35.78 36.83 11.51
N GLU A 63 36.86 36.08 11.24
CA GLU A 63 36.77 34.66 10.89
C GLU A 63 36.21 33.82 12.04
N ARG A 64 36.69 34.04 13.27
CA ARG A 64 36.19 33.35 14.46
C ARG A 64 34.69 33.58 14.64
N ASN A 65 34.24 34.84 14.52
CA ASN A 65 32.82 35.19 14.63
C ASN A 65 32.00 34.56 13.50
N LYS A 66 32.52 34.51 12.28
CA LYS A 66 31.88 33.84 11.14
C LYS A 66 31.73 32.33 11.39
N ARG A 67 32.79 31.66 11.85
CA ARG A 67 32.77 30.22 12.19
C ARG A 67 31.79 29.93 13.33
N LYS A 68 31.78 30.76 14.37
CA LYS A 68 30.81 30.65 15.47
C LYS A 68 29.37 30.79 14.97
N SER A 69 29.08 31.81 14.17
CA SER A 69 27.74 32.00 13.60
C SER A 69 27.31 30.83 12.71
N MET A 70 28.24 30.24 11.94
CA MET A 70 27.97 29.06 11.13
C MET A 70 27.67 27.84 12.00
N LEU A 71 28.47 27.60 13.05
CA LEU A 71 28.26 26.51 13.99
C LEU A 71 26.92 26.65 14.73
N ASP A 72 26.61 27.85 15.22
CA ASP A 72 25.33 28.14 15.89
C ASP A 72 24.13 27.93 14.93
N ASN A 73 24.29 28.24 13.63
CA ASN A 73 23.27 27.96 12.62
C ASN A 73 23.08 26.46 12.36
N VAL A 74 24.18 25.71 12.23
CA VAL A 74 24.14 24.26 11.99
C VAL A 74 23.53 23.54 13.19
N ASN A 75 23.94 23.88 14.41
CA ASN A 75 23.37 23.28 15.63
C ASN A 75 21.86 23.56 15.75
N ARG A 76 21.42 24.77 15.37
CA ARG A 76 19.99 25.07 15.33
C ARG A 76 19.25 24.21 14.31
N LYS A 77 19.81 24.02 13.12
CA LYS A 77 19.21 23.16 12.08
C LYS A 77 19.13 21.70 12.53
N ILE A 78 20.18 21.20 13.17
CA ILE A 78 20.19 19.85 13.74
C ILE A 78 19.03 19.69 14.73
N GLY A 79 18.89 20.58 15.72
CA GLY A 79 17.80 20.48 16.69
C GLY A 79 16.39 20.59 16.06
N ILE A 80 16.23 21.37 14.98
CA ILE A 80 14.95 21.44 14.24
C ILE A 80 14.64 20.11 13.55
N GLU A 81 15.62 19.52 12.85
CA GLU A 81 15.41 18.26 12.14
C GLU A 81 15.29 17.07 13.09
N GLU A 82 15.98 17.07 14.24
CA GLU A 82 15.81 16.06 15.30
C GLU A 82 14.40 16.11 15.88
N ALA A 83 13.90 17.29 16.27
CA ALA A 83 12.52 17.44 16.76
C ALA A 83 11.47 17.05 15.71
N ARG A 84 11.76 17.32 14.43
CA ARG A 84 10.92 16.87 13.31
C ARG A 84 10.93 15.36 13.18
N SER A 85 12.11 14.73 13.29
CA SER A 85 12.28 13.28 13.24
C SER A 85 11.48 12.62 14.35
N GLU A 86 11.63 13.07 15.59
CA GLU A 86 10.89 12.55 16.75
C GLU A 86 9.37 12.66 16.55
N ARG A 87 8.87 13.80 16.03
CA ARG A 87 7.44 13.97 15.74
C ARG A 87 6.95 13.01 14.66
N LEU A 88 7.73 12.83 13.59
CA LEU A 88 7.37 11.93 12.49
C LEU A 88 7.40 10.47 12.95
N GLU A 89 8.38 10.08 13.74
CA GLU A 89 8.48 8.74 14.32
C GLU A 89 7.31 8.44 15.25
N ALA A 90 6.93 9.39 16.11
CA ALA A 90 5.74 9.24 16.96
C ALA A 90 4.45 9.07 16.13
N THR A 91 4.32 9.83 15.04
CA THR A 91 3.16 9.73 14.13
C THR A 91 3.15 8.39 13.39
N PHE A 92 4.31 7.95 12.91
CA PHE A 92 4.48 6.67 12.23
C PHE A 92 4.09 5.50 13.16
N ASN A 93 4.62 5.49 14.38
CA ASN A 93 4.31 4.45 15.36
C ASN A 93 2.81 4.42 15.74
N ALA A 94 2.17 5.59 15.86
CA ALA A 94 0.74 5.66 16.11
C ALA A 94 -0.09 5.11 14.93
N ASN A 95 0.31 5.43 13.70
CA ASN A 95 -0.34 4.92 12.49
C ASN A 95 -0.15 3.41 12.33
N GLU A 96 1.04 2.86 12.62
CA GLU A 96 1.29 1.42 12.59
C GLU A 96 0.39 0.67 13.59
N LEU A 97 0.21 1.22 14.80
CA LEU A 97 -0.68 0.63 15.79
C LEU A 97 -2.14 0.65 15.31
N GLN A 98 -2.61 1.78 14.77
CA GLN A 98 -3.96 1.90 14.23
C GLN A 98 -4.17 0.98 13.03
N LEU A 99 -3.17 0.86 12.16
CA LEU A 99 -3.23 -0.02 10.99
C LEU A 99 -3.37 -1.48 11.43
N ALA A 100 -2.55 -1.92 12.39
CA ALA A 100 -2.64 -3.28 12.94
C ALA A 100 -4.01 -3.56 13.60
N GLU A 101 -4.57 -2.58 14.32
CA GLU A 101 -5.91 -2.69 14.91
C GLU A 101 -7.00 -2.82 13.83
N LEU A 102 -6.94 -1.97 12.80
CA LEU A 102 -7.90 -1.99 11.69
C LEU A 102 -7.80 -3.27 10.87
N GLU A 103 -6.59 -3.78 10.63
CA GLU A 103 -6.37 -5.07 9.96
C GLU A 103 -6.91 -6.24 10.81
N GLY A 104 -6.71 -6.19 12.12
CA GLY A 104 -7.30 -7.14 13.06
C GLY A 104 -8.82 -7.15 13.00
N LEU A 105 -9.44 -5.97 13.10
CA LEU A 105 -10.89 -5.79 13.02
C LEU A 105 -11.45 -6.23 11.66
N LEU A 106 -10.73 -5.94 10.57
CA LEU A 106 -11.12 -6.38 9.23
C LEU A 106 -11.14 -7.91 9.15
N ASN A 107 -10.09 -8.58 9.64
CA ASN A 107 -9.99 -10.04 9.62
C ASN A 107 -11.07 -10.69 10.49
N GLU A 108 -11.35 -10.15 11.69
CA GLU A 108 -12.44 -10.61 12.54
C GLU A 108 -13.79 -10.51 11.81
N ARG A 109 -14.08 -9.36 11.22
CA ARG A 109 -15.32 -9.15 10.46
C ARG A 109 -15.42 -10.05 9.25
N LEU A 110 -14.32 -10.27 8.52
CA LEU A 110 -14.27 -11.21 7.40
C LEU A 110 -14.53 -12.65 7.86
N GLY A 111 -14.04 -13.04 9.03
CA GLY A 111 -14.34 -14.33 9.65
C GLY A 111 -15.84 -14.49 9.91
N VAL A 112 -16.46 -13.51 10.58
CA VAL A 112 -17.92 -13.49 10.83
C VAL A 112 -18.71 -13.53 9.53
N PHE A 113 -18.31 -12.76 8.51
CA PHE A 113 -18.94 -12.81 7.20
C PHE A 113 -18.78 -14.20 6.55
N GLY A 114 -17.63 -14.85 6.68
CA GLY A 114 -17.41 -16.21 6.19
C GLY A 114 -18.41 -17.21 6.75
N GLU A 115 -18.76 -17.12 8.04
CA GLU A 115 -19.78 -17.96 8.67
C GLU A 115 -21.17 -17.69 8.10
N LEU A 116 -21.56 -16.41 8.01
CA LEU A 116 -22.85 -16.00 7.43
C LEU A 116 -23.00 -16.47 5.98
N PHE A 117 -21.93 -16.39 5.19
CA PHE A 117 -21.95 -16.86 3.80
C PHE A 117 -21.89 -18.37 3.67
N GLY A 118 -21.38 -19.09 4.68
CA GLY A 118 -21.63 -20.53 4.82
C GLY A 118 -23.12 -20.85 4.82
N VAL A 119 -23.89 -20.14 5.64
CA VAL A 119 -25.35 -20.32 5.74
C VAL A 119 -26.03 -19.97 4.42
N VAL A 120 -25.67 -18.85 3.79
CA VAL A 120 -26.24 -18.47 2.48
C VAL A 120 -25.99 -19.55 1.43
N ARG A 121 -24.78 -20.10 1.36
CA ARG A 121 -24.46 -21.18 0.41
C ARG A 121 -25.27 -22.43 0.67
N GLN A 122 -25.41 -22.81 1.94
CA GLN A 122 -26.23 -23.94 2.33
C GLN A 122 -27.68 -23.75 1.91
N VAL A 123 -28.30 -22.62 2.30
CA VAL A 123 -29.70 -22.31 1.95
C VAL A 123 -29.88 -22.23 0.44
N SER A 124 -28.92 -21.67 -0.29
CA SER A 124 -28.97 -21.61 -1.76
C SER A 124 -28.90 -23.00 -2.39
N GLY A 125 -28.06 -23.89 -1.85
CA GLY A 125 -27.98 -25.29 -2.29
C GLY A 125 -29.26 -26.07 -2.01
N GLU A 126 -29.81 -25.92 -0.81
CA GLU A 126 -31.10 -26.50 -0.42
C GLU A 126 -32.23 -25.99 -1.33
N THR A 127 -32.28 -24.67 -1.56
CA THR A 127 -33.26 -24.04 -2.45
C THR A 127 -33.08 -24.53 -3.89
N SER A 128 -31.85 -24.64 -4.39
CA SER A 128 -31.58 -25.15 -5.74
C SER A 128 -32.06 -26.59 -5.89
N ALA A 129 -31.79 -27.45 -4.90
CA ALA A 129 -32.27 -28.83 -4.91
C ALA A 129 -33.80 -28.92 -4.86
N GLN A 130 -34.45 -28.07 -4.05
CA GLN A 130 -35.91 -28.00 -3.96
C GLN A 130 -36.52 -27.52 -5.28
N VAL A 131 -36.03 -26.43 -5.84
CA VAL A 131 -36.48 -25.88 -7.12
C VAL A 131 -36.23 -26.89 -8.26
N GLY A 132 -35.07 -27.53 -8.28
CA GLY A 132 -34.68 -28.52 -9.29
C GLY A 132 -35.50 -29.81 -9.30
N SER A 133 -36.12 -30.15 -8.17
CA SER A 133 -37.00 -31.32 -8.07
C SER A 133 -38.49 -30.96 -8.13
N SER A 134 -38.83 -29.67 -8.09
CA SER A 134 -40.21 -29.18 -8.06
C SER A 134 -40.85 -29.20 -9.44
N ILE A 135 -42.08 -29.73 -9.52
CA ILE A 135 -42.93 -29.68 -10.73
C ILE A 135 -43.14 -28.23 -11.20
N ILE A 136 -43.07 -27.26 -10.28
CA ILE A 136 -43.20 -25.82 -10.56
C ILE A 136 -42.12 -25.35 -11.56
N SER A 137 -40.95 -25.97 -11.59
CA SER A 137 -39.88 -25.63 -12.53
C SER A 137 -40.21 -25.99 -13.99
N GLY A 138 -41.18 -26.88 -14.22
CA GLY A 138 -41.74 -27.10 -15.56
C GLY A 138 -42.56 -25.91 -16.09
N GLU A 139 -43.07 -25.06 -15.19
CA GLU A 139 -43.77 -23.81 -15.53
C GLU A 139 -42.79 -22.62 -15.50
N ILE A 140 -42.06 -22.46 -14.40
CA ILE A 140 -41.19 -21.31 -14.12
C ILE A 140 -39.73 -21.73 -14.31
N THR A 141 -39.24 -21.56 -15.53
CA THR A 141 -37.90 -21.96 -15.95
C THR A 141 -36.82 -20.90 -15.63
N GLY A 142 -35.55 -21.29 -15.71
CA GLY A 142 -34.41 -20.36 -15.61
C GLY A 142 -33.98 -19.95 -14.19
N ARG A 143 -34.60 -20.51 -13.14
CA ARG A 143 -34.31 -20.16 -11.74
C ARG A 143 -33.06 -20.87 -11.17
N LEU A 144 -32.76 -22.08 -11.66
CA LEU A 144 -31.69 -22.93 -11.14
C LEU A 144 -30.27 -22.36 -11.28
N PRO A 145 -29.84 -21.81 -12.43
CA PRO A 145 -28.44 -21.43 -12.62
C PRO A 145 -27.92 -20.43 -11.58
N ALA A 146 -28.74 -19.43 -11.23
CA ALA A 146 -28.37 -18.41 -10.25
C ALA A 146 -28.27 -18.98 -8.82
N LEU A 147 -29.14 -19.93 -8.44
CA LEU A 147 -29.09 -20.58 -7.14
C LEU A 147 -27.88 -21.52 -7.01
N ASP A 148 -27.57 -22.24 -8.09
CA ASP A 148 -26.41 -23.12 -8.18
C ASP A 148 -25.09 -22.35 -8.10
N GLU A 149 -25.01 -21.22 -8.80
CA GLU A 149 -23.84 -20.33 -8.75
C GLU A 149 -23.64 -19.79 -7.33
N LEU A 150 -24.72 -19.32 -6.70
CA LEU A 150 -24.67 -18.80 -5.33
C LEU A 150 -24.26 -19.88 -4.31
N ALA A 151 -24.74 -21.12 -4.47
CA ALA A 151 -24.38 -22.24 -3.61
C ALA A 151 -22.89 -22.64 -3.73
N LYS A 152 -22.31 -22.52 -4.93
CA LYS A 152 -20.92 -22.90 -5.23
C LYS A 152 -19.92 -21.75 -5.05
N SER A 153 -20.40 -20.52 -4.86
CA SER A 153 -19.56 -19.34 -4.69
C SER A 153 -18.60 -19.51 -3.50
N LYS A 154 -17.35 -19.08 -3.69
CA LYS A 154 -16.33 -19.04 -2.62
C LYS A 154 -16.12 -17.65 -2.06
N GLY A 155 -16.60 -16.63 -2.76
CA GLY A 155 -16.46 -15.22 -2.40
C GLY A 155 -17.69 -14.69 -1.66
N LEU A 156 -17.60 -13.45 -1.22
CA LEU A 156 -18.75 -12.73 -0.66
C LEU A 156 -19.77 -12.50 -1.80
N PRO A 157 -20.99 -13.05 -1.72
CA PRO A 157 -22.02 -12.80 -2.70
C PRO A 157 -22.45 -11.34 -2.67
N LYS A 158 -22.82 -10.85 -3.84
CA LYS A 158 -23.31 -9.48 -4.03
C LYS A 158 -24.74 -9.38 -3.49
N ILE A 159 -25.15 -8.18 -3.10
CA ILE A 159 -26.53 -7.92 -2.63
C ILE A 159 -27.59 -8.39 -3.63
N LYS A 160 -27.30 -8.24 -4.94
CA LYS A 160 -28.19 -8.69 -6.03
C LYS A 160 -28.38 -10.20 -6.08
N GLU A 161 -27.36 -10.97 -5.71
CA GLU A 161 -27.42 -12.43 -5.67
C GLU A 161 -28.26 -12.88 -4.47
N LEU A 162 -28.11 -12.22 -3.32
CA LEU A 162 -28.97 -12.42 -2.15
C LEU A 162 -30.43 -12.06 -2.45
N GLU A 163 -30.65 -11.00 -3.23
CA GLU A 163 -31.98 -10.62 -3.70
C GLU A 163 -32.62 -11.71 -4.56
N GLY A 164 -31.83 -12.30 -5.46
CA GLY A 164 -32.26 -13.45 -6.27
C GLY A 164 -32.66 -14.66 -5.42
N LEU A 165 -31.93 -14.96 -4.35
CA LEU A 165 -32.23 -16.08 -3.46
C LEU A 165 -33.59 -15.91 -2.77
N TRP A 166 -33.82 -14.79 -2.06
CA TRP A 166 -35.09 -14.62 -1.35
C TRP A 166 -36.27 -14.48 -2.31
N TYR A 167 -36.06 -13.88 -3.49
CA TYR A 167 -37.08 -13.84 -4.54
C TYR A 167 -37.44 -15.25 -5.03
N ALA A 168 -36.45 -16.10 -5.29
CA ALA A 168 -36.68 -17.48 -5.71
C ALA A 168 -37.43 -18.28 -4.64
N LEU A 169 -37.05 -18.12 -3.36
CA LEU A 169 -37.75 -18.72 -2.22
C LEU A 169 -39.21 -18.27 -2.16
N GLN A 170 -39.47 -16.96 -2.21
CA GLN A 170 -40.81 -16.41 -2.14
C GLN A 170 -41.67 -16.85 -3.34
N LEU A 171 -41.08 -16.88 -4.53
CA LEU A 171 -41.74 -17.32 -5.75
C LEU A 171 -42.13 -18.80 -5.65
N GLU A 172 -41.22 -19.66 -5.19
CA GLU A 172 -41.50 -21.07 -4.96
C GLU A 172 -42.60 -21.27 -3.91
N MET A 173 -42.52 -20.57 -2.76
CA MET A 173 -43.55 -20.62 -1.72
C MET A 173 -44.93 -20.18 -2.21
N THR A 174 -44.99 -19.14 -3.03
CA THR A 174 -46.25 -18.63 -3.58
C THR A 174 -46.84 -19.64 -4.58
N ALA A 175 -46.02 -20.12 -5.51
CA ALA A 175 -46.45 -21.08 -6.53
C ALA A 175 -46.88 -22.44 -5.94
N GLN A 176 -46.36 -22.82 -4.77
CA GLN A 176 -46.78 -24.04 -4.05
C GLN A 176 -48.25 -23.98 -3.60
N GLY A 177 -48.79 -22.79 -3.34
CA GLY A 177 -50.20 -22.61 -2.95
C GLY A 177 -51.18 -22.51 -4.12
N GLU A 178 -50.68 -22.51 -5.36
CA GLU A 178 -51.49 -22.25 -6.55
C GLU A 178 -51.89 -23.53 -7.29
N VAL A 179 -53.11 -23.50 -7.85
CA VAL A 179 -53.54 -24.40 -8.92
C VAL A 179 -53.55 -23.61 -10.21
N LYS A 180 -52.73 -24.02 -11.18
CA LYS A 180 -52.52 -23.24 -12.41
C LYS A 180 -52.42 -24.12 -13.64
N THR A 181 -53.03 -23.64 -14.71
CA THR A 181 -52.99 -24.28 -16.03
C THR A 181 -52.06 -23.49 -16.95
N PHE A 182 -51.14 -24.18 -17.61
CA PHE A 182 -50.17 -23.58 -18.53
C PHE A 182 -49.84 -24.54 -19.68
N THR A 183 -49.33 -24.00 -20.78
CA THR A 183 -48.81 -24.83 -21.89
C THR A 183 -47.35 -25.16 -21.66
N GLY A 184 -47.00 -26.44 -21.67
CA GLY A 184 -45.64 -26.91 -21.48
C GLY A 184 -45.31 -28.10 -22.37
N GLN A 185 -44.03 -28.48 -22.40
CA GLN A 185 -43.57 -29.65 -23.14
C GLN A 185 -43.77 -30.92 -22.28
N ILE A 186 -44.43 -31.93 -22.82
CA ILE A 186 -44.59 -33.25 -22.19
C ILE A 186 -43.95 -34.29 -23.08
N VAL A 187 -43.30 -35.28 -22.48
CA VAL A 187 -42.80 -36.47 -23.17
C VAL A 187 -43.79 -37.60 -22.97
N ALA A 188 -44.36 -38.09 -24.08
CA ALA A 188 -45.27 -39.24 -24.06
C ALA A 188 -44.49 -40.55 -23.80
N PRO A 189 -45.18 -41.65 -23.43
CA PRO A 189 -44.51 -42.93 -23.14
C PRO A 189 -43.72 -43.52 -24.32
N ASP A 190 -44.02 -43.09 -25.55
CA ASP A 190 -43.29 -43.42 -26.78
C ASP A 190 -42.00 -42.59 -26.97
N GLY A 191 -41.71 -41.67 -26.05
CA GLY A 191 -40.54 -40.80 -26.09
C GLY A 191 -40.72 -39.53 -26.92
N ILE A 192 -41.90 -39.28 -27.51
CA ILE A 192 -42.15 -38.10 -28.33
C ILE A 192 -42.49 -36.92 -27.43
N ALA A 193 -41.74 -35.82 -27.58
CA ALA A 193 -41.99 -34.57 -26.90
C ALA A 193 -43.03 -33.73 -27.68
N GLY A 194 -44.07 -33.25 -27.00
CA GLY A 194 -45.13 -32.42 -27.59
C GLY A 194 -45.58 -31.31 -26.64
N ALA A 195 -46.07 -30.21 -27.20
CA ALA A 195 -46.69 -29.15 -26.39
C ALA A 195 -48.10 -29.59 -26.00
N ALA A 196 -48.43 -29.44 -24.72
CA ALA A 196 -49.74 -29.78 -24.20
C ALA A 196 -50.12 -28.85 -23.04
N GLU A 197 -51.42 -28.79 -22.76
CA GLU A 197 -51.95 -28.05 -21.63
C GLU A 197 -51.80 -28.87 -20.34
N ILE A 198 -51.18 -28.27 -19.33
CA ILE A 198 -50.84 -28.90 -18.06
C ILE A 198 -51.51 -28.12 -16.94
N THR A 199 -52.29 -28.80 -16.12
CA THR A 199 -52.81 -28.26 -14.86
C THR A 199 -51.99 -28.78 -13.70
N ARG A 200 -51.28 -27.88 -13.02
CA ARG A 200 -50.45 -28.16 -11.84
C ARG A 200 -51.23 -27.81 -10.56
N VAL A 201 -51.12 -28.66 -9.55
CA VAL A 201 -51.65 -28.43 -8.19
C VAL A 201 -50.47 -28.37 -7.23
N GLY A 202 -50.02 -27.15 -6.91
CA GLY A 202 -48.85 -26.92 -6.06
C GLY A 202 -47.60 -27.66 -6.57
N PRO A 203 -46.76 -28.23 -5.69
CA PRO A 203 -45.65 -29.10 -6.06
C PRO A 203 -46.05 -30.59 -6.13
N PHE A 204 -47.31 -30.94 -5.87
CA PHE A 204 -47.71 -32.33 -5.59
C PHE A 204 -48.02 -33.15 -6.83
N THR A 205 -48.73 -32.55 -7.80
CA THR A 205 -49.15 -33.27 -9.01
C THR A 205 -49.36 -32.32 -10.18
N ALA A 206 -49.25 -32.87 -11.38
CA ALA A 206 -49.62 -32.22 -12.63
C ALA A 206 -50.43 -33.17 -13.50
N ILE A 207 -51.43 -32.63 -14.20
CA ILE A 207 -52.40 -33.39 -14.99
C ILE A 207 -52.49 -32.80 -16.39
N SER A 208 -52.53 -33.66 -17.40
CA SER A 208 -52.82 -33.30 -18.80
C SER A 208 -53.66 -34.40 -19.43
N ASP A 209 -54.74 -34.05 -20.13
CA ASP A 209 -55.68 -34.99 -20.78
C ASP A 209 -56.08 -36.17 -19.87
N ASN A 210 -56.53 -35.88 -18.64
CA ASN A 210 -56.90 -36.88 -17.62
C ASN A 210 -55.79 -37.87 -17.22
N ARG A 211 -54.51 -37.58 -17.52
CA ARG A 211 -53.35 -38.39 -17.13
C ARG A 211 -52.45 -37.62 -16.17
N PHE A 212 -51.85 -38.34 -15.22
CA PHE A 212 -50.86 -37.78 -14.31
C PHE A 212 -49.50 -37.65 -14.99
N LEU A 213 -48.82 -36.54 -14.71
CA LEU A 213 -47.47 -36.27 -15.18
C LEU A 213 -46.47 -36.44 -14.03
N ARG A 214 -45.27 -36.92 -14.37
CA ARG A 214 -44.12 -36.95 -13.47
C ARG A 214 -43.09 -35.96 -13.97
N TYR A 215 -42.62 -35.07 -13.10
CA TYR A 215 -41.51 -34.20 -13.42
C TYR A 215 -40.20 -35.01 -13.48
N ALA A 216 -39.42 -34.81 -14.53
CA ALA A 216 -38.26 -35.65 -14.85
C ALA A 216 -36.90 -34.95 -14.68
N GLY A 217 -36.87 -33.77 -14.02
CA GLY A 217 -35.63 -33.04 -13.74
C GLY A 217 -35.13 -32.26 -14.93
#